data_AF-A0A380FIB2-F1
#
_entry.id   AF-A0A380FIB2-F1
#
_cell.length_a   1.000
_cell.length_b   1.000
_cell.length_c   1.000
_cell.angle_alpha   90.00
_cell.angle_beta   90.00
_cell.angle_gamma   90.00
#
_symmetry.space_group_name_H-M   'P 1'
#
loop_
_entity.id
_entity.type
_entity.pdbx_description
1 polymer ?
#
loop_
_entity_poly.entity_id
_entity_poly.type
_entity_poly.pdbx_seq_one_letter_code
_entity_poly.pdbx_strand_id
1 'polypeptide(L)'
;MSEDKQSNNEFTEKRTTDSSMRRVKKKRIRKFPFIILIFVVILAIIIGYCVHGYHSGIDYAKDHGKTLKAHKFNGASKNDGKITIMVLGADKEQGGISRTDSIMIAQYDYIHKKMKMMSVMRDIYADIPGSGQHKINSAYSIGGP
;
A
#
# COMPACT_ATOMS: atom_id res chain seq x y z
N MET A 1 -112.05 -15.43 -2.21
CA MET A 1 -111.09 -16.16 -1.37
C MET A 1 -109.72 -15.60 -1.72
N SER A 2 -109.36 -14.46 -1.11
CA SER A 2 -108.35 -14.35 -0.03
C SER A 2 -106.94 -14.41 -0.62
N GLU A 3 -106.25 -13.27 -0.74
CA GLU A 3 -105.16 -12.85 0.18
C GLU A 3 -103.96 -13.81 0.09
N ASP A 4 -102.74 -13.39 -0.22
CA ASP A 4 -101.92 -12.40 0.49
C ASP A 4 -100.65 -12.11 -0.38
N LYS A 5 -100.13 -10.87 -0.43
CA LYS A 5 -98.98 -10.34 0.35
C LYS A 5 -97.72 -11.23 0.24
N GLN A 6 -96.47 -10.79 0.12
CA GLN A 6 -95.78 -9.51 0.30
C GLN A 6 -94.31 -9.78 -0.10
N SER A 7 -93.61 -8.85 -0.74
CA SER A 7 -92.55 -8.03 -0.13
C SER A 7 -91.28 -8.77 0.33
N ASN A 8 -90.19 -8.44 -0.38
CA ASN A 8 -88.86 -8.05 0.10
C ASN A 8 -87.94 -9.02 0.86
N ASN A 9 -86.65 -8.77 0.57
CA ASN A 9 -85.48 -8.98 1.40
C ASN A 9 -85.08 -10.46 1.57
N GLU A 10 -83.82 -10.83 1.63
CA GLU A 10 -82.62 -10.12 2.05
C GLU A 10 -81.42 -11.01 1.66
N PHE A 11 -80.24 -10.41 1.48
CA PHE A 11 -78.94 -10.90 1.97
C PHE A 11 -78.61 -12.40 1.75
N THR A 12 -77.44 -12.78 1.23
CA THR A 12 -76.17 -12.72 1.99
C THR A 12 -75.05 -13.33 1.13
N GLU A 13 -73.86 -12.72 1.16
CA GLU A 13 -72.52 -13.37 1.05
C GLU A 13 -72.10 -14.10 -0.26
N LYS A 14 -70.84 -14.13 -0.72
CA LYS A 14 -69.53 -13.58 -0.33
C LYS A 14 -68.57 -13.79 -1.51
N ARG A 15 -67.71 -12.79 -1.72
CA ARG A 15 -66.30 -12.81 -2.20
C ARG A 15 -65.74 -14.06 -2.92
N THR A 16 -65.06 -13.82 -4.04
CA THR A 16 -63.60 -14.04 -4.27
C THR A 16 -63.24 -13.44 -5.64
N THR A 17 -62.68 -12.24 -5.70
CA THR A 17 -61.25 -11.95 -5.96
C THR A 17 -60.55 -12.94 -6.90
N ASP A 18 -60.38 -12.55 -8.17
CA ASP A 18 -59.09 -12.75 -8.84
C ASP A 18 -58.73 -11.56 -9.75
N SER A 19 -57.44 -11.31 -9.72
CA SER A 19 -56.66 -10.13 -9.99
C SER A 19 -56.64 -9.66 -11.45
N SER A 20 -57.12 -8.42 -11.66
CA SER A 20 -56.73 -7.68 -12.85
C SER A 20 -55.24 -7.36 -12.74
N MET A 21 -54.42 -8.00 -13.58
CA MET A 21 -53.00 -7.66 -13.74
C MET A 21 -52.88 -6.18 -14.13
N ARG A 22 -52.67 -5.30 -13.14
CA ARG A 22 -52.31 -3.91 -13.35
C ARG A 22 -50.92 -3.88 -13.98
N ARG A 23 -50.87 -3.65 -15.29
CA ARG A 23 -49.65 -3.27 -16.02
C ARG A 23 -48.98 -2.12 -15.27
N VAL A 24 -47.88 -2.41 -14.58
CA VAL A 24 -47.02 -1.39 -13.99
C VAL A 24 -46.47 -0.55 -15.14
N LYS A 25 -46.98 0.69 -15.28
CA LYS A 25 -46.45 1.64 -16.26
C LYS A 25 -44.97 1.85 -15.93
N LYS A 26 -44.08 1.33 -16.76
CA LYS A 26 -42.63 1.55 -16.71
C LYS A 26 -42.41 3.07 -16.85
N LYS A 27 -42.27 3.79 -15.73
CA LYS A 27 -41.91 5.21 -15.74
C LYS A 27 -40.52 5.28 -16.36
N ARG A 28 -40.49 5.69 -17.63
CA ARG A 28 -39.27 5.85 -18.42
C ARG A 28 -38.40 6.88 -17.69
N ILE A 29 -37.35 6.39 -17.03
CA ILE A 29 -36.46 7.18 -16.18
C ILE A 29 -35.55 8.02 -17.08
N ARG A 30 -36.11 9.04 -17.71
CA ARG A 30 -35.46 9.93 -18.70
C ARG A 30 -34.24 10.69 -18.14
N LYS A 31 -34.00 10.64 -16.82
CA LYS A 31 -32.88 11.33 -16.14
C LYS A 31 -31.72 10.41 -15.74
N PHE A 32 -31.80 9.10 -15.97
CA PHE A 32 -30.68 8.17 -15.72
C PHE A 32 -29.37 8.53 -16.43
N PRO A 33 -29.34 8.98 -17.70
CA PRO A 33 -28.07 9.41 -18.30
C PRO A 33 -27.46 10.63 -17.59
N PHE A 34 -28.29 11.48 -16.98
CA PHE A 34 -27.83 12.64 -16.21
C PHE A 34 -27.21 12.24 -14.86
N ILE A 35 -27.78 11.23 -14.21
CA ILE A 35 -27.25 10.67 -12.95
C ILE A 35 -25.91 9.95 -13.19
N ILE A 36 -25.81 9.20 -14.30
CA ILE A 36 -24.57 8.55 -14.73
C ILE A 36 -23.50 9.60 -15.04
N LEU A 37 -23.86 10.69 -15.74
CA LEU A 37 -22.93 11.79 -16.05
C LEU A 37 -22.37 12.43 -14.76
N ILE A 38 -23.23 12.72 -13.78
CA ILE A 38 -22.80 13.27 -12.48
C ILE A 38 -21.86 12.30 -11.76
N PHE A 39 -22.16 11.00 -11.78
CA PHE A 39 -21.30 9.99 -11.15
C PHE A 39 -19.92 9.90 -11.82
N VAL A 40 -19.86 9.98 -13.15
CA VAL A 40 -18.61 10.00 -13.92
C VAL A 40 -17.79 11.26 -13.61
N VAL A 41 -18.43 12.42 -13.46
CA VAL A 41 -17.76 13.68 -13.10
C VAL A 41 -17.18 13.60 -11.68
N ILE A 42 -17.93 13.05 -10.71
CA ILE A 42 -17.42 12.84 -9.34
C ILE A 42 -16.22 11.90 -9.34
N LEU A 43 -16.30 10.80 -10.11
CA LEU A 43 -15.19 9.85 -10.23
C LEU A 43 -13.95 10.51 -10.85
N ALA A 44 -14.12 11.34 -11.88
CA ALA A 44 -13.03 12.07 -12.52
C ALA A 44 -12.35 13.05 -11.54
N ILE A 45 -13.12 13.72 -10.69
CA ILE A 45 -12.59 14.61 -9.64
C ILE A 45 -11.76 13.81 -8.63
N ILE A 46 -12.27 12.67 -8.16
CA ILE A 46 -11.55 11.80 -7.20
C ILE A 46 -10.24 11.30 -7.80
N ILE A 47 -10.26 10.83 -9.05
CA ILE A 47 -9.05 10.39 -9.76
C ILE A 47 -8.06 11.54 -9.90
N GLY A 48 -8.53 12.74 -10.25
CA GLY A 48 -7.69 13.94 -10.33
C GLY A 48 -7.02 14.29 -9.00
N TYR A 49 -7.75 14.23 -7.89
CA TYR A 49 -7.19 14.42 -6.55
C TYR A 49 -6.14 13.35 -6.19
N CYS A 50 -6.39 12.08 -6.49
CA CYS A 50 -5.43 10.99 -6.26
C CYS A 50 -4.16 11.16 -7.09
N VAL A 51 -4.30 11.53 -8.36
CA VAL A 51 -3.17 11.77 -9.27
C VAL A 51 -2.35 12.97 -8.78
N HIS A 52 -3.00 14.08 -8.42
CA HIS A 52 -2.31 15.24 -7.88
C HIS A 52 -1.58 14.91 -6.57
N GLY A 53 -2.21 14.18 -5.64
CA GLY A 53 -1.57 13.75 -4.41
C GLY A 53 -0.37 12.84 -4.64
N TYR A 54 -0.46 11.93 -5.62
CA TYR A 54 0.65 11.07 -6.02
C TYR A 54 1.83 11.87 -6.60
N HIS A 55 1.56 12.82 -7.51
CA HIS A 55 2.59 13.69 -8.07
C HIS A 55 3.25 14.57 -7.00
N SER A 56 2.47 15.20 -6.12
CA SER A 56 3.00 15.98 -5.01
C SER A 56 3.85 15.15 -4.04
N GLY A 57 3.47 13.89 -3.79
CA GLY A 57 4.26 12.96 -2.98
C GLY A 57 5.59 12.56 -3.63
N ILE A 58 5.58 12.30 -4.95
CA ILE A 58 6.80 11.98 -5.71
C ILE A 58 7.73 13.19 -5.78
N ASP A 59 7.21 14.39 -6.01
CA ASP A 59 8.04 15.60 -6.09
C ASP A 59 8.62 15.96 -4.72
N TYR A 60 7.84 15.82 -3.65
CA TYR A 60 8.37 15.93 -2.28
C TYR A 60 9.48 14.91 -1.99
N ALA A 61 9.30 13.66 -2.43
CA ALA A 61 10.32 12.61 -2.30
C ALA A 61 11.56 12.85 -3.17
N LYS A 62 11.46 13.60 -4.28
CA LYS A 62 12.63 13.99 -5.09
C LYS A 62 13.38 15.18 -4.48
N ASP A 63 12.65 16.15 -3.93
CA ASP A 63 13.23 17.37 -3.35
C ASP A 63 13.85 17.11 -1.95
N HIS A 64 13.24 16.22 -1.18
CA HIS A 64 13.68 15.86 0.19
C HIS A 64 14.25 14.44 0.29
N GLY A 65 14.22 13.68 -0.81
CA GLY A 65 14.91 12.39 -0.89
C GLY A 65 16.39 12.65 -0.81
N LYS A 66 16.99 12.34 0.35
CA LYS A 66 18.44 12.32 0.53
C LYS A 66 19.04 11.67 -0.70
N THR A 67 19.80 12.43 -1.48
CA THR A 67 20.54 11.92 -2.63
C THR A 67 21.37 10.75 -2.13
N LEU A 68 20.91 9.53 -2.40
CA LEU A 68 21.64 8.31 -2.09
C LEU A 68 22.86 8.37 -3.00
N LYS A 69 23.97 8.92 -2.50
CA LYS A 69 25.26 8.82 -3.17
C LYS A 69 25.59 7.34 -3.22
N ALA A 70 25.21 6.71 -4.32
CA ALA A 70 25.56 5.33 -4.61
C ALA A 70 27.06 5.29 -4.83
N HIS A 71 27.81 5.00 -3.77
CA HIS A 71 29.22 4.69 -3.89
C HIS A 71 29.31 3.35 -4.63
N LYS A 72 29.99 3.34 -5.78
CA LYS A 72 30.29 2.11 -6.50
C LYS A 72 31.26 1.29 -5.66
N PHE A 73 30.73 0.33 -4.92
CA PHE A 73 31.52 -0.65 -4.19
C PHE A 73 32.06 -1.69 -5.19
N ASN A 74 33.33 -1.58 -5.53
CA ASN A 74 34.04 -2.57 -6.35
C ASN A 74 34.55 -3.71 -5.45
N GLY A 75 33.62 -4.49 -4.88
CA GLY A 75 33.97 -5.69 -4.13
C GLY A 75 34.65 -6.73 -5.01
N ALA A 76 35.53 -7.54 -4.42
CA ALA A 76 36.11 -8.69 -5.12
C ALA A 76 34.99 -9.66 -5.51
N SER A 77 34.58 -9.64 -6.79
CA SER A 77 33.60 -10.57 -7.34
C SER A 77 34.26 -11.94 -7.46
N LYS A 78 34.15 -12.77 -6.42
CA LYS A 78 34.43 -14.19 -6.57
C LYS A 78 33.27 -14.81 -7.34
N ASN A 79 33.57 -15.48 -8.46
CA ASN A 79 32.60 -16.27 -9.23
C ASN A 79 32.23 -17.57 -8.50
N ASP A 80 31.90 -17.48 -7.20
CA ASP A 80 31.56 -18.62 -6.34
C ASP A 80 30.04 -18.82 -6.22
N GLY A 81 29.25 -18.09 -7.02
CA GLY A 81 27.79 -18.18 -7.03
C GLY A 81 27.15 -17.65 -5.75
N LYS A 82 27.83 -16.77 -5.01
CA LYS A 82 27.32 -16.14 -3.79
C LYS A 82 27.37 -14.63 -3.93
N ILE A 83 26.35 -13.94 -3.45
CA ILE A 83 26.35 -12.48 -3.30
C ILE A 83 26.37 -12.15 -1.81
N THR A 84 27.32 -11.31 -1.42
CA THR A 84 27.44 -10.78 -0.05
C THR A 84 27.13 -9.30 -0.06
N ILE A 85 26.19 -8.89 0.78
CA ILE A 85 25.71 -7.52 0.93
C ILE A 85 26.00 -7.10 2.37
N MET A 86 26.69 -5.97 2.54
CA MET A 86 26.85 -5.32 3.83
C MET A 86 25.79 -4.22 3.99
N VAL A 87 25.04 -4.28 5.08
CA VAL A 87 23.99 -3.34 5.44
C VAL A 87 24.45 -2.55 6.65
N LEU A 88 24.55 -1.23 6.50
CA LEU A 88 24.99 -0.31 7.54
C LEU A 88 23.82 0.59 7.96
N GLY A 89 23.44 0.50 9.23
CA GLY A 89 22.48 1.41 9.87
C GLY A 89 23.21 2.65 10.34
N ALA A 90 23.20 3.69 9.51
CA ALA A 90 23.83 4.97 9.81
C ALA A 90 22.83 5.89 10.55
N ASP A 91 23.12 6.21 11.81
CA ASP A 91 22.48 7.31 12.52
C ASP A 91 23.26 8.61 12.27
N LYS A 92 22.55 9.70 12.01
CA LYS A 92 23.16 11.01 11.80
C LYS A 92 23.03 11.80 13.08
N GLU A 93 24.15 12.02 13.76
CA GLU A 93 24.21 12.96 14.87
C GLU A 93 24.23 14.41 14.32
N GLN A 94 23.61 15.34 15.05
CA GLN A 94 23.66 16.76 14.74
C GLN A 94 25.11 17.25 14.87
N GLY A 95 25.82 17.38 13.74
CA GLY A 95 27.25 17.70 13.74
C GLY A 95 28.04 17.13 12.56
N GLY A 96 27.42 16.29 11.73
CA GLY A 96 28.00 15.86 10.44
C GLY A 96 28.81 14.57 10.48
N ILE A 97 29.16 14.08 11.67
CA ILE A 97 29.79 12.76 11.84
C ILE A 97 28.68 11.71 11.93
N SER A 98 28.62 10.82 10.94
CA SER A 98 27.65 9.73 10.92
C SER A 98 28.19 8.55 11.71
N ARG A 99 27.36 8.01 12.61
CA ARG A 99 27.69 6.83 13.43
C ARG A 99 26.97 5.64 12.83
N THR A 100 27.63 4.50 12.75
CA THR A 100 26.96 3.25 12.38
C THR A 100 26.69 2.45 13.65
N ASP A 101 25.41 2.27 13.92
CA ASP A 101 24.91 1.62 15.14
C ASP A 101 24.54 0.16 14.90
N SER A 102 24.45 -0.25 13.63
CA SER A 102 24.12 -1.60 13.21
C SER A 102 24.91 -1.96 11.95
N ILE A 103 25.70 -3.03 12.02
CA ILE A 103 26.41 -3.60 10.88
C ILE A 103 25.86 -5.00 10.68
N MET A 104 25.34 -5.28 9.49
CA MET A 104 24.81 -6.59 9.15
C MET A 104 25.40 -7.06 7.83
N ILE A 105 25.76 -8.33 7.77
CA ILE A 105 26.27 -8.96 6.56
C ILE A 105 25.27 -10.04 6.16
N ALA A 106 24.70 -9.88 4.97
CA ALA A 106 23.81 -10.86 4.37
C ALA A 106 24.51 -11.53 3.19
N GLN A 107 24.49 -12.85 3.14
CA GLN A 107 25.01 -13.63 2.03
C GLN A 107 23.90 -14.49 1.45
N TYR A 108 23.75 -14.42 0.13
CA TYR A 108 22.84 -15.27 -0.61
C TYR A 108 23.60 -16.20 -1.54
N ASP A 109 23.41 -17.50 -1.37
CA ASP A 109 24.01 -18.55 -2.18
C ASP A 109 23.02 -18.99 -3.28
N TYR A 110 23.34 -18.67 -4.54
CA TYR A 110 22.49 -18.98 -5.69
C TYR A 110 22.52 -20.46 -6.07
N ILE A 111 23.57 -21.19 -5.68
CA ILE A 111 23.76 -22.61 -5.98
C ILE A 111 22.88 -23.43 -5.03
N HIS A 112 22.99 -23.19 -3.73
CA HIS A 112 22.28 -23.94 -2.70
C HIS A 112 20.92 -23.33 -2.31
N LYS A 113 20.56 -22.16 -2.86
CA LYS A 113 19.33 -21.39 -2.53
C LYS A 113 19.20 -21.12 -1.02
N LYS A 114 20.32 -20.80 -0.38
CA LYS A 114 20.37 -20.51 1.07
C LYS A 114 20.77 -19.07 1.32
N MET A 115 20.06 -18.42 2.25
CA MET A 115 20.41 -17.11 2.76
C MET A 115 21.03 -17.26 4.15
N LYS A 116 22.11 -16.54 4.39
CA LYS A 116 22.75 -16.41 5.71
C LYS A 116 22.83 -14.94 6.04
N MET A 117 22.57 -14.59 7.30
CA MET A 117 22.75 -13.23 7.79
C MET A 117 23.46 -13.27 9.13
N MET A 118 24.34 -12.31 9.36
CA MET A 118 25.00 -12.11 10.65
C MET A 118 24.96 -10.64 11.03
N SER A 119 24.67 -10.38 12.30
CA SER A 119 24.83 -9.06 12.90
C SER A 119 26.20 -8.96 13.53
N VAL A 120 26.90 -7.87 13.25
CA VAL A 120 28.21 -7.56 13.81
C VAL A 120 28.01 -6.50 14.88
N MET A 121 28.42 -6.81 16.12
CA MET A 121 28.29 -5.88 17.24
C MET A 121 29.23 -4.68 17.06
N ARG A 122 28.72 -3.46 17.33
CA ARG A 122 29.44 -2.18 17.14
C ARG A 122 30.75 -2.05 17.92
N ASP A 123 30.85 -2.73 19.06
CA ASP A 123 31.93 -2.59 20.04
C ASP A 123 32.98 -3.69 19.92
N ILE A 124 32.94 -4.50 18.87
CA ILE A 124 34.00 -5.48 18.60
C ILE A 124 35.32 -4.74 18.45
N TYR A 125 36.32 -5.16 19.21
CA TYR A 125 37.68 -4.68 19.08
C TYR A 125 38.31 -5.34 17.85
N ALA A 126 38.64 -4.53 16.85
CA ALA A 126 39.20 -4.98 15.59
C ALA A 126 40.41 -4.12 15.23
N ASP A 127 41.36 -4.72 14.52
CA ASP A 127 42.47 -3.96 13.94
C ASP A 127 41.98 -3.23 12.69
N ILE A 128 41.99 -1.90 12.73
CA ILE A 128 41.57 -1.04 11.62
C ILE A 128 42.84 -0.65 10.83
N PRO A 129 42.93 -0.98 9.53
CA PRO A 129 44.08 -0.64 8.70
C PRO A 129 44.41 0.86 8.77
N GLY A 130 45.63 1.20 9.17
CA GLY A 130 46.11 2.58 9.27
C GLY A 130 45.64 3.35 10.51
N SER A 131 44.85 2.75 11.40
CA SER A 131 44.44 3.36 12.67
C SER A 131 44.75 2.50 13.89
N GLY A 132 45.09 1.22 13.71
CA GLY A 132 45.40 0.30 14.81
C GLY A 132 44.14 -0.28 15.45
N GLN A 133 44.26 -0.79 16.68
CA GLN A 133 43.14 -1.47 17.35
C GLN A 133 42.12 -0.49 17.92
N HIS A 134 40.90 -0.57 17.39
CA HIS A 134 39.77 0.25 17.81
C HIS A 134 38.47 -0.54 17.75
N LYS A 135 37.39 0.07 18.24
CA LYS A 135 36.04 -0.48 18.04
C LYS A 135 35.67 -0.41 16.56
N ILE A 136 35.03 -1.45 16.04
CA ILE A 136 34.71 -1.56 14.61
C ILE A 136 33.83 -0.42 14.08
N ASN A 137 32.99 0.18 14.92
CA ASN A 137 32.19 1.34 14.53
C ASN A 137 33.04 2.58 14.17
N SER A 138 34.25 2.69 14.70
CA SER A 138 35.17 3.78 14.37
C SER A 138 35.61 3.73 12.91
N ALA A 139 35.63 2.54 12.28
CA ALA A 139 36.01 2.39 10.88
C ALA A 139 35.11 3.24 9.96
N TYR A 140 33.81 3.28 10.25
CA TYR A 140 32.85 4.05 9.46
C TYR A 140 33.04 5.56 9.62
N SER A 141 33.39 6.03 10.83
CA SER A 141 33.66 7.45 11.07
C SER A 141 35.00 7.91 10.50
N ILE A 142 35.99 7.02 10.44
CA ILE A 142 37.35 7.32 9.95
C ILE A 142 37.41 7.27 8.41
N GLY A 143 36.85 6.24 7.79
CA GLY A 143 37.01 5.97 6.37
C GLY A 143 35.72 5.99 5.53
N GLY A 144 34.55 6.08 6.15
CA GLY A 144 33.28 5.88 5.46
C GLY A 144 33.06 4.42 5.01
N PRO A 145 31.98 4.16 4.25
CA PRO A 145 31.67 2.86 3.67
C PRO A 145 32.49 2.53 2.41
#